data_AF-A0A8T1MX18-F1
#
_entry.id   AF-A0A8T1MX18-F1
#
_cell.length_a   1.000
_cell.length_b   1.000
_cell.length_c   1.000
_cell.angle_alpha   90.00
_cell.angle_beta   90.00
_cell.angle_gamma   90.00
#
_symmetry.space_group_name_H-M   'P 1'
#
loop_
_entity.id
_entity.type
_entity.pdbx_description
1 polymer ?
#
loop_
_entity_poly.entity_id
_entity_poly.type
_entity_poly.pdbx_seq_one_letter_code
_entity_poly.pdbx_strand_id
1 'polypeptide(L)'
;MAPSILSQFSFQLRSRHALLLLNSACGTPRSLYSTRHATGRENQTQNVTPYGSAVTRLRVPVPEKSQRLARGEGIGGGPEGRMFQLRRTLSALFDEERIELAWQEATEARLYAERLIQEAIQSSVEQDNVALVKLWLDAPSDQIVKLKDLPVSFNPAILELAMFWLQKPHLIEKLFKVFVPRYRFYNRAYTSLHRLPRPHYPSPLAANHNGFGILEMHGNPWPSVRGPGYGPNAEPFKDKYLINVLVTAARKAAASRSTTTQQSDHVPPTKPTSVSDS
;
A
#
# COMPACT_ATOMS: atom_id res chain seq x y z
N MET A 1 -19.23 52.65 -9.30
CA MET A 1 -20.07 51.76 -8.47
C MET A 1 -20.26 50.47 -9.24
N ALA A 2 -19.61 49.39 -8.80
CA ALA A 2 -19.68 48.07 -9.42
C ALA A 2 -20.17 47.07 -8.35
N PRO A 3 -21.09 46.15 -8.67
CA PRO A 3 -21.34 45.00 -7.83
C PRO A 3 -20.58 43.76 -8.32
N SER A 4 -20.12 43.00 -7.32
CA SER A 4 -19.22 41.86 -7.35
C SER A 4 -19.81 40.60 -8.01
N ILE A 5 -19.00 39.90 -8.81
CA ILE A 5 -19.29 38.57 -9.35
C ILE A 5 -18.43 37.56 -8.59
N LEU A 6 -19.07 36.83 -7.67
CA LEU A 6 -18.54 35.60 -7.08
C LEU A 6 -19.63 34.53 -7.15
N SER A 7 -19.21 33.29 -7.39
CA SER A 7 -20.00 32.05 -7.40
C SER A 7 -20.68 31.63 -8.71
N GLN A 8 -19.88 31.17 -9.68
CA GLN A 8 -20.25 30.02 -10.52
C GLN A 8 -18.96 29.25 -10.89
N PHE A 9 -18.72 28.09 -10.27
CA PHE A 9 -17.74 27.12 -10.75
C PHE A 9 -18.48 26.06 -11.54
N SER A 10 -18.16 25.96 -12.83
CA SER A 10 -18.73 25.03 -13.80
C SER A 10 -17.76 23.87 -14.04
N PHE A 11 -18.30 22.65 -14.06
CA PHE A 11 -17.59 21.45 -14.49
C PHE A 11 -18.10 21.10 -15.89
N GLN A 12 -17.20 21.05 -16.88
CA GLN A 12 -17.53 20.66 -18.25
C GLN A 12 -16.63 19.48 -18.60
N LEU A 13 -17.17 18.27 -18.50
CA LEU A 13 -16.46 17.06 -18.91
C LEU A 13 -16.70 16.85 -20.41
N ARG A 14 -15.76 17.25 -21.26
CA ARG A 14 -15.55 16.61 -22.58
C ARG A 14 -14.16 16.88 -23.12
N SER A 15 -13.55 15.79 -23.58
CA SER A 15 -12.33 15.68 -24.39
C SER A 15 -10.97 15.75 -23.68
N ARG A 16 -10.07 14.97 -24.27
CA ARG A 16 -8.72 14.60 -23.82
C ARG A 16 -7.85 15.84 -23.65
N HIS A 17 -7.05 15.86 -22.58
CA HIS A 17 -6.26 16.99 -22.07
C HIS A 17 -7.11 18.11 -21.45
N ALA A 18 -7.18 18.12 -20.12
CA ALA A 18 -7.60 19.29 -19.37
C ALA A 18 -6.72 19.45 -18.13
N LEU A 19 -5.85 20.46 -18.18
CA LEU A 19 -5.22 21.12 -17.05
C LEU A 19 -6.31 21.88 -16.28
N LEU A 20 -6.37 21.71 -14.96
CA LEU A 20 -7.14 22.57 -14.07
C LEU A 20 -6.18 23.37 -13.18
N LEU A 21 -6.26 24.69 -13.31
CA LEU A 21 -5.64 25.65 -12.40
C LEU A 21 -6.49 25.72 -11.12
N LEU A 22 -5.89 25.42 -9.98
CA LEU A 22 -6.45 25.69 -8.66
C LEU A 22 -5.71 26.88 -8.04
N ASN A 23 -6.43 27.99 -7.87
CA ASN A 23 -6.10 28.95 -6.83
C ASN A 23 -6.61 28.38 -5.51
N SER A 24 -5.69 27.89 -4.68
CA SER A 24 -5.93 27.57 -3.27
C SER A 24 -4.98 28.40 -2.42
N ALA A 25 -5.56 29.39 -1.74
CA ALA A 25 -4.96 30.01 -0.57
C ALA A 25 -5.56 29.35 0.67
N CYS A 26 -4.87 28.38 1.28
CA CYS A 26 -4.78 28.22 2.74
C CYS A 26 -3.92 27.00 3.10
N GLY A 27 -3.08 27.17 4.13
CA GLY A 27 -2.62 26.08 4.98
C GLY A 27 -1.32 25.42 4.56
N THR A 28 -0.21 25.96 5.06
CA THR A 28 1.07 25.24 5.15
C THR A 28 0.88 23.90 5.88
N PRO A 29 1.21 22.75 5.29
CA PRO A 29 1.34 21.52 6.06
C PRO A 29 2.66 21.59 6.83
N ARG A 30 2.57 21.70 8.17
CA ARG A 30 3.70 21.50 9.06
C ARG A 30 4.31 20.12 8.80
N SER A 31 5.55 20.14 8.32
CA SER A 31 6.44 18.99 8.24
C SER A 31 6.53 18.31 9.61
N LEU A 32 6.09 17.06 9.68
CA LEU A 32 6.33 16.17 10.82
C LEU A 32 7.01 14.89 10.33
N TYR A 33 8.21 15.03 9.78
CA TYR A 33 9.18 13.95 9.83
C TYR A 33 9.91 14.03 11.18
N SER A 34 9.33 13.42 12.21
CA SER A 34 10.02 13.16 13.47
C SER A 34 10.24 11.65 13.60
N THR A 35 11.46 11.22 13.32
CA THR A 35 11.97 9.90 13.69
C THR A 35 12.21 9.88 15.19
N ARG A 36 11.19 9.46 15.96
CA ARG A 36 11.39 9.02 17.34
C ARG A 36 11.44 7.49 17.38
N HIS A 37 12.62 6.97 17.74
CA HIS A 37 12.72 5.65 18.34
C HIS A 37 12.02 5.72 19.70
N ALA A 38 10.82 5.15 19.79
CA ALA A 38 10.08 5.04 21.05
C ALA A 38 10.26 3.63 21.60
N THR A 39 11.19 3.48 22.55
CA THR A 39 11.20 2.38 23.51
C THR A 39 10.28 2.79 24.68
N GLY A 40 8.99 2.52 24.54
CA GLY A 40 7.99 2.78 25.57
C GLY A 40 6.98 1.64 25.55
N ARG A 41 6.96 0.84 26.62
CA ARG A 41 6.01 -0.25 26.83
C ARG A 41 4.72 0.37 27.35
N GLU A 42 3.89 0.86 26.44
CA GLU A 42 2.55 1.37 26.77
C GLU A 42 1.55 0.20 26.80
N ASN A 43 0.84 0.07 27.92
CA ASN A 43 -0.27 -0.86 28.08
C ASN A 43 -1.42 -0.44 27.15
N GLN A 44 -1.54 -1.11 26.01
CA GLN A 44 -2.54 -0.82 24.98
C GLN A 44 -3.93 -1.30 25.44
N THR A 45 -4.76 -0.37 25.90
CA THR A 45 -6.21 -0.47 25.64
C THR A 45 -6.39 -0.57 24.13
N GLN A 46 -7.01 -1.64 23.66
CA GLN A 46 -7.22 -1.89 22.24
C GLN A 46 -8.15 -0.80 21.66
N ASN A 47 -7.56 0.28 21.15
CA ASN A 47 -8.25 1.17 20.21
C ASN A 47 -8.51 0.34 18.95
N VAL A 48 -9.74 -0.16 18.79
CA VAL A 48 -10.15 -0.93 17.61
C VAL A 48 -10.10 0.01 16.41
N THR A 49 -8.96 0.10 15.73
CA THR A 49 -8.85 0.88 14.51
C THR A 49 -9.73 0.22 13.46
N PRO A 50 -10.57 0.99 12.73
CA PRO A 50 -11.47 0.38 11.79
C PRO A 50 -10.69 -0.27 10.63
N TYR A 51 -9.42 0.10 10.38
CA TYR A 51 -8.49 -0.44 9.37
C TYR A 51 -7.20 -1.02 9.96
N GLY A 52 -6.51 -1.79 9.10
CA GLY A 52 -5.13 -2.22 9.32
C GLY A 52 -4.10 -1.10 9.20
N SER A 53 -2.90 -1.39 9.69
CA SER A 53 -1.80 -0.43 9.84
C SER A 53 -1.13 0.01 8.53
N ALA A 54 -1.49 -0.56 7.38
CA ALA A 54 -1.02 -0.13 6.06
C ALA A 54 -1.74 1.13 5.56
N VAL A 55 -2.92 1.43 6.12
CA VAL A 55 -3.74 2.60 5.74
C VAL A 55 -3.13 3.89 6.29
N THR A 56 -2.55 3.85 7.48
CA THR A 56 -1.98 5.05 8.13
C THR A 56 -0.58 5.40 7.64
N ARG A 57 0.20 4.42 7.17
CA ARG A 57 1.59 4.62 6.75
C ARG A 57 1.96 3.71 5.59
N LEU A 58 2.62 4.28 4.57
CA LEU A 58 3.22 3.52 3.47
C LEU A 58 4.24 2.51 4.00
N ARG A 59 4.04 1.24 3.65
CA ARG A 59 4.90 0.11 4.04
C ARG A 59 5.96 -0.20 2.97
N VAL A 60 6.24 0.77 2.11
CA VAL A 60 7.23 0.71 1.04
C VAL A 60 8.20 1.88 1.21
N PRO A 61 9.52 1.70 0.99
CA PRO A 61 10.47 2.81 1.05
C PRO A 61 10.18 3.83 -0.05
N VAL A 62 9.90 5.06 0.34
CA VAL A 62 9.71 6.20 -0.57
C VAL A 62 11.04 6.93 -0.70
N PRO A 63 11.64 7.04 -1.90
CA PRO A 63 12.86 7.81 -2.07
C PRO A 63 12.59 9.31 -1.92
N GLU A 64 13.52 10.04 -1.32
CA GLU A 64 13.42 11.50 -1.17
C GLU A 64 13.43 12.25 -2.51
N LYS A 65 14.17 11.70 -3.48
CA LYS A 65 14.31 12.26 -4.83
C LYS A 65 13.59 11.38 -5.83
N SER A 66 13.00 12.00 -6.85
CA SER A 66 12.40 11.29 -7.97
C SER A 66 13.45 10.44 -8.70
N GLN A 67 13.05 9.23 -9.08
CA GLN A 67 13.92 8.36 -9.86
C GLN A 67 13.98 8.84 -11.31
N ARG A 68 15.13 8.69 -11.97
CA ARG A 68 15.25 8.99 -13.40
C ARG A 68 14.65 7.84 -14.21
N LEU A 69 13.57 8.12 -14.96
CA LEU A 69 13.03 7.18 -15.96
C LEU A 69 13.70 7.47 -17.29
N ALA A 70 14.19 6.43 -17.96
CA ALA A 70 14.99 6.57 -19.18
C ALA A 70 14.18 7.11 -20.38
N ARG A 71 12.86 6.92 -20.39
CA ARG A 71 11.95 7.38 -21.44
C ARG A 71 10.64 7.78 -20.77
N GLY A 72 10.12 8.97 -21.09
CA GLY A 72 8.71 9.31 -20.86
C GLY A 72 7.91 8.99 -22.12
N GLU A 73 6.58 8.95 -22.04
CA GLU A 73 5.74 8.75 -23.21
C GLU A 73 5.82 9.95 -24.18
N GLY A 74 5.94 9.66 -25.48
CA GLY A 74 6.07 10.67 -26.53
C GLY A 74 7.51 11.19 -26.76
N ILE A 75 7.72 11.83 -27.91
CA ILE A 75 9.00 12.49 -28.24
C ILE A 75 9.12 13.74 -27.37
N GLY A 76 10.16 13.84 -26.56
CA GLY A 76 10.38 14.99 -25.68
C GLY A 76 9.40 15.09 -24.51
N GLY A 77 8.78 13.99 -24.09
CA GLY A 77 7.65 13.99 -23.14
C GLY A 77 7.88 14.66 -21.78
N GLY A 78 9.12 14.86 -21.32
CA GLY A 78 9.41 15.59 -20.08
C GLY A 78 8.64 15.06 -18.86
N PRO A 79 8.23 15.93 -17.92
CA PRO A 79 7.44 15.54 -16.75
C PRO A 79 6.03 15.03 -17.08
N GLU A 80 5.38 15.56 -18.12
CA GLU A 80 4.01 15.17 -18.50
C GLU A 80 3.97 13.76 -19.11
N GLY A 81 4.90 13.47 -20.03
CA GLY A 81 5.06 12.15 -20.64
C GLY A 81 5.44 11.09 -19.61
N ARG A 82 6.22 11.45 -18.58
CA ARG A 82 6.45 10.60 -17.41
C ARG A 82 5.13 10.29 -16.69
N MET A 83 4.34 11.31 -16.39
CA MET A 83 3.07 11.14 -15.69
C MET A 83 2.11 10.24 -16.49
N PHE A 84 2.01 10.47 -17.81
CA PHE A 84 1.16 9.68 -18.68
C PHE A 84 1.60 8.20 -18.74
N GLN A 85 2.91 7.94 -18.83
CA GLN A 85 3.46 6.57 -18.74
C GLN A 85 3.06 5.90 -17.41
N LEU A 86 3.26 6.58 -16.28
CA LEU A 86 2.90 6.02 -14.96
C LEU A 86 1.39 5.75 -14.85
N ARG A 87 0.54 6.62 -15.39
CA ARG A 87 -0.92 6.40 -15.43
C ARG A 87 -1.30 5.17 -16.24
N ARG A 88 -0.67 4.97 -17.40
CA ARG A 88 -0.86 3.77 -18.23
C ARG A 88 -0.43 2.52 -17.48
N THR A 89 0.73 2.55 -16.85
CA THR A 89 1.30 1.44 -16.08
C THR A 89 0.46 1.10 -14.86
N LEU A 90 -0.04 2.09 -14.12
CA LEU A 90 -0.98 1.88 -13.02
C LEU A 90 -2.30 1.31 -13.51
N SER A 91 -2.86 1.84 -14.59
CA SER A 91 -4.09 1.29 -15.18
C SER A 91 -3.91 -0.18 -15.56
N ALA A 92 -2.77 -0.57 -16.13
CA ALA A 92 -2.44 -1.97 -16.42
C ALA A 92 -2.27 -2.81 -15.15
N LEU A 93 -1.60 -2.29 -14.11
CA LEU A 93 -1.44 -2.99 -12.82
C LEU A 93 -2.78 -3.31 -12.16
N PHE A 94 -3.72 -2.37 -12.14
CA PHE A 94 -5.04 -2.58 -11.52
C PHE A 94 -5.91 -3.53 -12.35
N ASP A 95 -5.71 -3.59 -13.67
CA ASP A 95 -6.40 -4.50 -14.57
C ASP A 95 -5.90 -5.94 -14.39
N GLU A 96 -4.61 -6.16 -14.59
CA GLU A 96 -3.97 -7.49 -14.64
C GLU A 96 -3.53 -8.02 -13.27
N GLU A 97 -3.45 -7.16 -12.24
CA GLU A 97 -2.97 -7.44 -10.88
C GLU A 97 -1.51 -7.92 -10.78
N ARG A 98 -0.86 -8.22 -11.90
CA ARG A 98 0.57 -8.54 -12.04
C ARG A 98 1.05 -8.03 -13.40
N ILE A 99 2.11 -7.23 -13.40
CA ILE A 99 2.74 -6.70 -14.61
C ILE A 99 4.26 -6.83 -14.54
N GLU A 100 4.89 -6.92 -15.71
CA GLU A 100 6.34 -6.93 -15.86
C GLU A 100 6.81 -5.63 -16.50
N LEU A 101 7.77 -4.96 -15.89
CA LEU A 101 8.22 -3.65 -16.33
C LEU A 101 9.67 -3.37 -15.93
N ALA A 102 10.24 -2.31 -16.50
CA ALA A 102 11.59 -1.86 -16.15
C ALA A 102 11.66 -1.55 -14.65
N TRP A 103 12.76 -1.94 -14.00
CA TRP A 103 12.87 -1.88 -12.53
C TRP A 103 12.57 -0.51 -11.92
N GLN A 104 13.04 0.57 -12.57
CA GLN A 104 12.83 1.94 -12.09
C GLN A 104 11.36 2.34 -12.18
N GLU A 105 10.71 2.03 -13.31
CA GLU A 105 9.29 2.25 -13.52
C GLU A 105 8.46 1.44 -12.51
N ALA A 106 8.85 0.19 -12.24
CA ALA A 106 8.23 -0.67 -11.25
C ALA A 106 8.28 -0.07 -9.84
N THR A 107 9.46 0.39 -9.43
CA THR A 107 9.63 0.98 -8.09
C THR A 107 8.84 2.26 -7.93
N GLU A 108 8.68 3.05 -8.98
CA GLU A 108 7.93 4.30 -8.93
C GLU A 108 6.41 4.08 -9.02
N ALA A 109 5.94 3.28 -9.97
CA ALA A 109 4.53 2.92 -10.11
C ALA A 109 4.00 2.31 -8.81
N ARG A 110 4.81 1.49 -8.13
CA ARG A 110 4.49 0.94 -6.81
C ARG A 110 4.09 2.00 -5.78
N LEU A 111 4.78 3.14 -5.74
CA LEU A 111 4.51 4.20 -4.74
C LEU A 111 3.13 4.81 -4.95
N TYR A 112 2.79 5.10 -6.20
CA TYR A 112 1.49 5.66 -6.57
C TYR A 112 0.36 4.65 -6.38
N ALA A 113 0.59 3.36 -6.70
CA ALA A 113 -0.38 2.30 -6.46
C ALA A 113 -0.71 2.15 -4.96
N GLU A 114 0.33 2.09 -4.11
CA GLU A 114 0.16 2.03 -2.66
C GLU A 114 -0.60 3.24 -2.15
N ARG A 115 -0.24 4.45 -2.60
CA ARG A 115 -0.90 5.68 -2.15
C ARG A 115 -2.37 5.72 -2.59
N LEU A 116 -2.68 5.34 -3.83
CA LEU A 116 -4.05 5.32 -4.34
C LEU A 116 -4.95 4.40 -3.51
N ILE A 117 -4.45 3.21 -3.15
CA ILE A 117 -5.19 2.26 -2.31
C ILE A 117 -5.37 2.80 -0.89
N GLN A 118 -4.35 3.46 -0.31
CA GLN A 118 -4.49 4.09 1.00
C GLN A 118 -5.61 5.12 1.04
N GLU A 119 -5.59 6.06 0.10
CA GLU A 119 -6.59 7.14 0.02
C GLU A 119 -7.99 6.57 -0.19
N ALA A 120 -8.12 5.54 -1.03
CA ALA A 120 -9.39 4.87 -1.28
C ALA A 120 -9.94 4.16 -0.03
N ILE A 121 -9.06 3.57 0.79
CA ILE A 121 -9.49 2.94 2.05
C ILE A 121 -9.83 4.00 3.10
N GLN A 122 -9.04 5.06 3.22
CA GLN A 122 -9.31 6.14 4.18
C GLN A 122 -10.68 6.78 3.92
N SER A 123 -10.99 7.11 2.67
CA SER A 123 -12.28 7.69 2.30
C SER A 123 -13.45 6.73 2.52
N SER A 124 -13.23 5.42 2.35
CA SER A 124 -14.29 4.41 2.53
C SER A 124 -14.81 4.28 3.95
N VAL A 125 -14.09 4.79 4.95
CA VAL A 125 -14.56 4.78 6.35
C VAL A 125 -15.60 5.87 6.58
N GLU A 126 -15.47 6.98 5.87
CA GLU A 126 -16.32 8.16 6.04
C GLU A 126 -17.55 8.11 5.12
N GLN A 127 -17.47 7.41 3.98
CA GLN A 127 -18.42 7.53 2.87
C GLN A 127 -18.72 6.21 2.15
N ASP A 128 -19.92 6.14 1.57
CA ASP A 128 -20.35 5.06 0.68
C ASP A 128 -19.84 5.25 -0.75
N ASN A 129 -18.54 4.99 -0.95
CA ASN A 129 -17.88 5.14 -2.25
C ASN A 129 -18.51 4.30 -3.38
N VAL A 130 -19.12 3.15 -3.04
CA VAL A 130 -19.78 2.28 -4.03
C VAL A 130 -21.02 2.96 -4.62
N ALA A 131 -21.79 3.69 -3.80
CA ALA A 131 -22.95 4.44 -4.27
C ALA A 131 -22.53 5.59 -5.19
N LEU A 132 -21.45 6.29 -4.83
CA LEU A 132 -20.87 7.36 -5.64
C LEU A 132 -20.47 6.88 -7.03
N VAL A 133 -19.78 5.74 -7.12
CA VAL A 133 -19.35 5.19 -8.41
C VAL A 133 -20.54 4.75 -9.26
N LYS A 134 -21.58 4.14 -8.65
CA LYS A 134 -22.81 3.79 -9.38
C LYS A 134 -23.49 5.02 -9.96
N LEU A 135 -23.68 6.04 -9.13
CA LEU A 135 -24.25 7.32 -9.56
C LEU A 135 -23.47 7.92 -10.73
N TRP A 136 -22.13 7.87 -10.67
CA TRP A 136 -21.26 8.38 -11.73
C TRP A 136 -21.40 7.59 -13.04
N LEU A 137 -21.54 6.27 -12.98
CA LEU A 137 -21.73 5.44 -14.17
C LEU A 137 -23.10 5.64 -14.82
N ASP A 138 -24.13 5.84 -14.00
CA ASP A 138 -25.51 6.05 -14.45
C ASP A 138 -25.75 7.49 -14.93
N ALA A 139 -24.85 8.43 -14.59
CA ALA A 139 -24.97 9.83 -14.94
C ALA A 139 -24.82 10.04 -16.46
N PRO A 140 -25.81 10.66 -17.13
CA PRO A 140 -25.69 11.00 -18.53
C PRO A 140 -24.60 12.06 -18.74
N SER A 141 -23.81 11.92 -19.81
CA SER A 141 -22.63 12.77 -20.08
C SER A 141 -22.91 14.27 -20.19
N ASP A 142 -24.17 14.63 -20.44
CA ASP A 142 -24.57 15.99 -20.78
C ASP A 142 -25.27 16.70 -19.61
N GLN A 143 -25.39 16.06 -18.44
CA GLN A 143 -26.08 16.61 -17.27
C GLN A 143 -25.10 17.10 -16.20
N ILE A 144 -25.30 18.35 -15.77
CA ILE A 144 -24.56 18.94 -14.65
C ILE A 144 -25.29 18.59 -13.35
N VAL A 145 -24.73 17.66 -12.57
CA VAL A 145 -25.26 17.32 -11.25
C VAL A 145 -24.61 18.22 -10.21
N LYS A 146 -25.41 18.99 -9.47
CA LYS A 146 -24.92 19.80 -8.35
C LYS A 146 -24.70 18.88 -7.14
N LEU A 147 -23.46 18.76 -6.71
CA LEU A 147 -23.04 17.84 -5.64
C LEU A 147 -23.76 18.07 -4.29
N LYS A 148 -24.22 19.30 -4.04
CA LYS A 148 -24.88 19.70 -2.79
C LYS A 148 -26.28 19.11 -2.61
N ASP A 149 -26.91 18.69 -3.70
CA ASP A 149 -28.30 18.23 -3.70
C ASP A 149 -28.39 16.71 -3.50
N LEU A 150 -27.24 16.02 -3.35
CA LEU A 150 -27.18 14.58 -3.14
C LEU A 150 -27.35 14.23 -1.65
N PRO A 151 -28.12 13.17 -1.32
CA PRO A 151 -28.45 12.81 0.06
C PRO A 151 -27.30 12.15 0.84
N VAL A 152 -26.13 11.97 0.22
CA VAL A 152 -24.97 11.28 0.79
C VAL A 152 -23.79 12.24 0.83
N SER A 153 -23.06 12.26 1.94
CA SER A 153 -21.82 13.02 2.08
C SER A 153 -20.75 12.41 1.19
N PHE A 154 -20.36 13.12 0.15
CA PHE A 154 -19.41 12.67 -0.86
C PHE A 154 -18.19 13.60 -0.92
N ASN A 155 -17.00 13.02 -0.96
CA ASN A 155 -15.75 13.72 -1.23
C ASN A 155 -15.38 13.46 -2.69
N PRO A 156 -15.59 14.42 -3.61
CA PRO A 156 -15.32 14.21 -5.03
C PRO A 156 -13.83 14.03 -5.30
N ALA A 157 -12.94 14.48 -4.39
CA ALA A 157 -11.50 14.46 -4.59
C ALA A 157 -10.96 13.02 -4.76
N ILE A 158 -11.56 12.02 -4.09
CA ILE A 158 -11.11 10.62 -4.26
C ILE A 158 -11.49 10.08 -5.63
N LEU A 159 -12.67 10.44 -6.14
CA LEU A 159 -13.10 10.03 -7.48
C LEU A 159 -12.23 10.72 -8.54
N GLU A 160 -11.95 12.01 -8.39
CA GLU A 160 -11.04 12.75 -9.27
C GLU A 160 -9.64 12.14 -9.28
N LEU A 161 -9.12 11.77 -8.10
CA LEU A 161 -7.83 11.08 -7.98
C LEU A 161 -7.85 9.72 -8.70
N ALA A 162 -8.93 8.94 -8.53
CA ALA A 162 -9.08 7.66 -9.19
C ALA A 162 -9.21 7.80 -10.72
N MET A 163 -10.03 8.73 -11.21
CA MET A 163 -10.18 9.05 -12.63
C MET A 163 -8.89 9.57 -13.25
N PHE A 164 -8.09 10.29 -12.48
CA PHE A 164 -6.78 10.70 -12.92
C PHE A 164 -5.88 9.48 -13.13
N TRP A 165 -5.70 8.61 -12.13
CA TRP A 165 -4.75 7.50 -12.26
C TRP A 165 -5.24 6.33 -13.12
N LEU A 166 -6.54 6.02 -13.08
CA LEU A 166 -7.15 4.88 -13.76
C LEU A 166 -7.87 5.34 -15.02
N GLN A 167 -7.30 4.99 -16.18
CA GLN A 167 -7.81 5.43 -17.48
C GLN A 167 -9.13 4.74 -17.88
N LYS A 168 -9.38 3.53 -17.38
CA LYS A 168 -10.57 2.75 -17.72
C LYS A 168 -11.62 2.84 -16.58
N PRO A 169 -12.90 3.11 -16.88
CA PRO A 169 -13.94 3.32 -15.87
C PRO A 169 -14.18 2.08 -14.98
N HIS A 170 -14.15 0.87 -15.54
CA HIS A 170 -14.34 -0.36 -14.79
C HIS A 170 -13.25 -0.61 -13.72
N LEU A 171 -12.07 -0.01 -13.88
CA LEU A 171 -11.01 -0.13 -12.87
C LEU A 171 -11.34 0.70 -11.62
N ILE A 172 -12.07 1.80 -11.78
CA ILE A 172 -12.56 2.62 -10.66
C ILE A 172 -13.58 1.80 -9.86
N GLU A 173 -14.49 1.09 -10.53
CA GLU A 173 -15.38 0.14 -9.86
C GLU A 173 -14.61 -0.97 -9.15
N LYS A 174 -13.61 -1.56 -9.82
CA LYS A 174 -12.75 -2.60 -9.24
C LYS A 174 -11.99 -2.09 -8.01
N LEU A 175 -11.54 -0.84 -8.02
CA LEU A 175 -10.89 -0.18 -6.87
C LEU A 175 -11.78 -0.22 -5.63
N PHE A 176 -13.00 0.28 -5.72
CA PHE A 176 -13.88 0.40 -4.55
C PHE A 176 -14.60 -0.91 -4.18
N LYS A 177 -14.99 -1.73 -5.17
CA LYS A 177 -15.72 -2.98 -4.92
C LYS A 177 -14.82 -4.15 -4.54
N VAL A 178 -13.60 -4.21 -5.10
CA VAL A 178 -12.71 -5.37 -4.94
C VAL A 178 -11.50 -5.02 -4.08
N PHE A 179 -10.73 -3.99 -4.45
CA PHE A 179 -9.45 -3.72 -3.78
C PHE A 179 -9.60 -3.10 -2.39
N VAL A 180 -10.52 -2.15 -2.19
CA VAL A 180 -10.75 -1.54 -0.87
C VAL A 180 -11.16 -2.58 0.19
N PRO A 181 -12.18 -3.44 -0.04
CA PRO A 181 -12.52 -4.50 0.92
C PRO A 181 -11.37 -5.51 1.12
N ARG A 182 -10.68 -5.90 0.03
CA ARG A 182 -9.56 -6.86 0.08
C ARG A 182 -8.42 -6.38 0.98
N TYR A 183 -8.10 -5.09 0.93
CA TYR A 183 -6.94 -4.53 1.61
C TYR A 183 -7.25 -3.80 2.92
N ARG A 184 -8.52 -3.76 3.31
CA ARG A 184 -9.05 -2.99 4.45
C ARG A 184 -8.30 -3.22 5.77
N PHE A 185 -7.86 -4.46 6.01
CA PHE A 185 -7.21 -4.89 7.24
C PHE A 185 -5.73 -5.25 7.07
N TYR A 186 -5.09 -4.85 5.96
CA TYR A 186 -3.69 -5.17 5.74
C TYR A 186 -2.77 -4.42 6.70
N ASN A 187 -1.79 -5.16 7.23
CA ASN A 187 -0.69 -4.64 8.05
C ASN A 187 0.64 -4.56 7.31
N ARG A 188 0.67 -5.00 6.05
CA ARG A 188 1.82 -5.00 5.14
C ARG A 188 1.52 -4.12 3.93
N ALA A 189 2.53 -3.90 3.09
CA ALA A 189 2.34 -3.26 1.78
C ALA A 189 1.22 -3.98 0.98
N TYR A 190 0.50 -3.26 0.13
CA TYR A 190 -0.54 -3.85 -0.73
C TYR A 190 0.04 -4.58 -1.93
N THR A 191 1.25 -4.19 -2.33
CA THR A 191 1.97 -4.69 -3.49
C THR A 191 3.26 -5.40 -3.09
N SER A 192 3.66 -6.37 -3.91
CA SER A 192 4.98 -7.00 -3.89
C SER A 192 5.75 -6.65 -5.16
N LEU A 193 7.06 -6.48 -5.04
CA LEU A 193 7.94 -6.20 -6.16
C LEU A 193 9.09 -7.20 -6.16
N HIS A 194 9.25 -7.91 -7.28
CA HIS A 194 10.27 -8.93 -7.45
C HIS A 194 11.22 -8.54 -8.57
N ARG A 195 12.53 -8.55 -8.29
CA ARG A 195 13.53 -8.30 -9.31
C ARG A 195 13.78 -9.56 -10.12
N LEU A 196 13.76 -9.41 -11.44
CA LEU A 196 14.10 -10.49 -12.37
C LEU A 196 15.62 -10.58 -12.57
N PRO A 197 16.15 -11.78 -12.87
CA PRO A 197 17.55 -11.93 -13.23
C PRO A 197 17.86 -11.07 -14.45
N ARG A 198 19.02 -10.41 -14.44
CA ARG A 198 19.49 -9.68 -15.61
C ARG A 198 19.98 -10.67 -16.68
N PRO A 199 19.89 -10.33 -17.96
CA PRO A 199 20.53 -11.12 -19.00
C PRO A 199 22.03 -11.24 -18.73
N HIS A 200 22.62 -12.38 -19.11
CA HIS A 200 24.03 -12.72 -18.82
C HIS A 200 25.02 -11.68 -19.39
N TYR A 201 24.65 -11.01 -20.48
CA TYR A 201 25.41 -9.94 -21.12
C TYR A 201 24.56 -8.67 -21.18
N PRO A 202 24.56 -7.83 -20.11
CA PRO A 202 23.82 -6.58 -20.12
C PRO A 202 24.54 -5.57 -21.01
N SER A 203 23.93 -5.21 -22.14
CA SER A 203 24.38 -4.04 -22.90
C SER A 203 24.08 -2.78 -22.10
N PRO A 204 25.06 -1.88 -21.85
CA PRO A 204 24.79 -0.57 -21.23
C PRO A 204 23.79 0.28 -22.03
N LEU A 205 23.70 0.03 -23.33
CA LEU A 205 22.75 0.68 -24.25
C LEU A 205 21.36 0.03 -24.22
N ALA A 206 21.20 -1.11 -23.56
CA ALA A 206 19.89 -1.72 -23.41
C ALA A 206 18.99 -0.79 -22.58
N ALA A 207 17.78 -0.53 -23.08
CA ALA A 207 16.76 0.24 -22.37
C ALA A 207 16.52 -0.27 -20.93
N ASN A 208 16.84 -1.55 -20.69
CA ASN A 208 16.61 -2.27 -19.45
C ASN A 208 17.91 -2.57 -18.69
N HIS A 209 18.96 -1.76 -18.83
CA HIS A 209 20.23 -1.95 -18.12
C HIS A 209 20.07 -2.08 -16.59
N ASN A 210 19.05 -1.41 -16.02
CA ASN A 210 18.70 -1.49 -14.60
C ASN A 210 17.96 -2.77 -14.19
N GLY A 211 17.63 -3.62 -15.17
CA GLY A 211 16.89 -4.86 -15.04
C GLY A 211 15.38 -4.66 -15.11
N PHE A 212 14.66 -5.79 -15.13
CA PHE A 212 13.21 -5.84 -15.03
C PHE A 212 12.77 -6.22 -13.61
N GLY A 213 11.52 -5.90 -13.30
CA GLY A 213 10.82 -6.41 -12.14
C GLY A 213 9.40 -6.81 -12.47
N ILE A 214 8.90 -7.77 -11.69
CA ILE A 214 7.48 -8.11 -11.62
C ILE A 214 6.88 -7.32 -10.48
N LEU A 215 5.93 -6.44 -10.77
CA LEU A 215 5.10 -5.76 -9.79
C LEU A 215 3.76 -6.49 -9.70
N GLU A 216 3.40 -6.95 -8.50
CA GLU A 216 2.16 -7.67 -8.28
C GLU A 216 1.39 -7.11 -7.08
N MET A 217 0.07 -7.19 -7.17
CA MET A 217 -0.84 -6.87 -6.08
C MET A 217 -1.10 -8.13 -5.25
N HIS A 218 -1.10 -8.02 -3.92
CA HIS A 218 -1.32 -9.18 -3.07
C HIS A 218 -2.75 -9.72 -3.15
N GLY A 219 -2.90 -11.04 -3.10
CA GLY A 219 -4.21 -11.68 -3.25
C GLY A 219 -4.71 -11.69 -4.69
N ASN A 220 -3.79 -11.57 -5.65
CA ASN A 220 -4.05 -11.75 -7.06
C ASN A 220 -4.33 -13.22 -7.41
N PRO A 221 -5.07 -13.51 -8.50
CA PRO A 221 -5.45 -14.88 -8.89
C PRO A 221 -4.29 -15.69 -9.48
N TRP A 222 -3.12 -15.08 -9.64
CA TRP A 222 -1.97 -15.71 -10.27
C TRP A 222 -1.14 -16.55 -9.29
N PRO A 223 -0.51 -17.64 -9.74
CA PRO A 223 0.43 -18.41 -8.91
C PRO A 223 1.52 -17.49 -8.34
N SER A 224 1.81 -17.57 -7.05
CA SER A 224 2.76 -16.67 -6.38
C SER A 224 4.17 -16.79 -6.98
N VAL A 225 4.81 -15.67 -7.31
CA VAL A 225 6.18 -15.63 -7.88
C VAL A 225 7.22 -16.15 -6.89
N ARG A 226 7.04 -15.83 -5.61
CA ARG A 226 7.83 -16.33 -4.48
C ARG A 226 6.90 -17.01 -3.48
N GLY A 227 6.39 -18.18 -3.85
CA GLY A 227 5.52 -18.99 -2.99
C GLY A 227 6.29 -20.10 -2.27
N PRO A 228 5.81 -20.58 -1.11
CA PRO A 228 6.26 -21.86 -0.56
C PRO A 228 6.04 -22.96 -1.62
N GLY A 229 7.13 -23.54 -2.13
CA GLY A 229 7.09 -24.60 -3.14
C GLY A 229 7.14 -24.15 -4.62
N TYR A 230 7.07 -22.85 -4.94
CA TYR A 230 7.23 -22.35 -6.32
C TYR A 230 8.13 -21.12 -6.38
N GLY A 231 9.20 -21.22 -7.18
CA GLY A 231 10.17 -20.17 -7.47
C GLY A 231 11.62 -20.58 -7.16
N PRO A 232 12.62 -19.87 -7.69
CA PRO A 232 14.04 -20.23 -7.55
C PRO A 232 14.56 -20.23 -6.11
N ASN A 233 13.86 -19.56 -5.19
CA ASN A 233 14.19 -19.50 -3.75
C ASN A 233 13.11 -20.18 -2.88
N ALA A 234 12.18 -20.93 -3.48
CA ALA A 234 11.25 -21.73 -2.70
C ALA A 234 12.05 -22.86 -2.06
N GLU A 235 12.13 -22.82 -0.72
CA GLU A 235 12.80 -23.84 0.08
C GLU A 235 11.73 -24.79 0.63
N PRO A 236 11.29 -25.81 -0.13
CA PRO A 236 10.37 -26.81 0.39
C PRO A 236 11.00 -27.47 1.62
N PHE A 237 10.21 -27.66 2.66
CA PHE A 237 10.64 -28.31 3.91
C PHE A 237 11.77 -27.59 4.66
N LYS A 238 11.84 -26.25 4.58
CA LYS A 238 12.79 -25.44 5.36
C LYS A 238 12.82 -25.85 6.85
N ASP A 239 11.68 -26.15 7.44
CA ASP A 239 11.57 -26.56 8.84
C ASP A 239 12.24 -27.90 9.14
N LYS A 240 12.39 -28.76 8.11
CA LYS A 240 13.06 -30.06 8.17
C LYS A 240 14.55 -30.00 7.83
N TYR A 241 15.07 -28.83 7.43
CA TYR A 241 16.51 -28.70 7.22
C TYR A 241 17.22 -29.04 8.53
N LEU A 242 18.27 -29.86 8.44
CA LEU A 242 19.00 -30.34 9.61
C LEU A 242 19.34 -29.19 10.56
N ILE A 243 19.81 -28.06 10.03
CA ILE A 243 20.12 -26.87 10.82
C ILE A 243 18.90 -26.31 11.58
N ASN A 244 17.73 -26.23 10.95
CA ASN A 244 16.52 -25.71 11.58
C ASN A 244 15.95 -26.70 12.60
N VAL A 245 16.04 -28.00 12.33
CA VAL A 245 15.68 -29.05 13.29
C VAL A 245 16.59 -28.99 14.52
N LEU A 246 17.91 -28.87 14.33
CA LEU A 246 18.87 -28.77 15.44
C LEU A 246 18.67 -27.48 16.25
N VAL A 247 18.47 -26.34 15.58
CA VAL A 247 18.22 -25.05 16.25
C VAL A 247 16.90 -25.08 17.03
N THR A 248 15.83 -25.65 16.46
CA THR A 248 14.53 -25.76 17.17
C THR A 248 14.62 -26.70 18.36
N ALA A 249 15.34 -27.83 18.25
CA ALA A 249 15.59 -28.75 19.36
C ALA A 249 16.41 -28.08 20.48
N ALA A 250 17.49 -27.36 20.11
CA ALA A 250 18.32 -26.64 21.07
C ALA A 250 17.54 -25.55 21.81
N ARG A 251 16.68 -24.79 21.10
CA ARG A 251 15.78 -23.79 21.72
C ARG A 251 14.80 -24.42 22.69
N LYS A 252 14.19 -25.56 22.34
CA LYS A 252 13.29 -26.32 23.23
C LYS A 252 14.01 -26.78 24.50
N ALA A 253 15.23 -27.31 24.36
CA ALA A 253 16.04 -27.72 25.51
C ALA A 253 16.42 -26.52 26.41
N ALA A 254 16.79 -25.38 25.83
CA ALA A 254 17.09 -24.17 26.60
C ALA A 254 15.86 -23.65 27.37
N ALA A 255 14.68 -23.61 26.73
CA ALA A 255 13.43 -23.21 27.38
C ALA A 255 13.02 -24.13 28.54
N SER A 256 13.27 -25.44 28.42
CA SER A 256 13.05 -26.41 29.51
C SER A 256 14.02 -26.21 30.70
N ARG A 257 15.25 -25.75 30.44
CA ARG A 257 16.20 -25.42 31.51
C ARG A 257 15.77 -24.17 32.28
N SER A 258 15.34 -23.11 31.58
CA SER A 258 14.89 -21.87 32.24
C SER A 258 13.64 -22.03 33.10
N THR A 259 12.76 -22.98 32.77
CA THR A 259 11.55 -23.28 33.57
C THR A 259 11.87 -24.12 34.81
N THR A 260 12.86 -25.02 34.72
CA THR A 260 13.31 -25.84 35.85
C THR A 260 13.99 -25.00 36.94
N THR A 261 14.78 -23.98 36.57
CA THR A 261 15.47 -23.10 37.55
C THR A 261 14.52 -22.22 38.37
N GLN A 262 13.32 -21.89 37.88
CA GLN A 262 12.34 -21.09 38.64
C GLN A 262 11.53 -21.92 39.65
N GLN A 263 11.61 -23.25 39.59
CA GLN A 263 10.87 -24.15 40.48
C GLN A 263 11.69 -24.64 41.68
N SER A 264 13.02 -24.46 41.67
CA SER A 264 13.93 -24.83 42.76
C SER A 264 14.12 -23.77 43.85
N ASP A 265 13.61 -22.54 43.67
CA ASP A 265 13.78 -21.43 44.63
C ASP A 265 12.62 -21.31 45.66
N HIS A 266 11.66 -22.24 45.66
CA HIS A 266 10.65 -22.31 46.72
C HIS A 266 10.93 -23.47 47.68
N VAL A 267 11.85 -23.25 48.63
CA VAL A 267 11.99 -24.09 49.82
C VAL A 267 10.89 -23.68 50.82
N PRO A 268 9.90 -24.53 51.13
CA PRO A 268 8.96 -24.21 52.21
C PRO A 268 9.70 -24.17 53.55
N PRO A 269 9.38 -23.23 54.45
CA PRO A 269 10.08 -23.13 55.73
C PRO A 269 9.88 -24.42 56.53
N THR A 270 10.98 -25.11 56.83
CA THR A 270 10.99 -26.28 57.69
C THR A 270 10.60 -25.86 59.10
N LYS A 271 9.53 -26.46 59.62
CA LYS A 271 9.05 -26.24 60.99
C LYS A 271 10.11 -26.76 61.97
N PRO A 272 10.50 -26.01 63.02
CA PRO A 272 11.48 -26.48 63.99
C PRO A 272 10.89 -27.63 64.82
N THR A 273 11.55 -28.78 64.77
CA THR A 273 11.23 -29.96 65.58
C THR A 273 11.64 -29.69 67.03
N SER A 274 10.67 -29.65 67.94
CA SER A 274 10.89 -29.55 69.39
C SER A 274 11.51 -30.85 69.91
N VAL A 275 12.76 -30.78 70.36
CA VAL A 275 13.41 -31.85 71.14
C VAL A 275 12.81 -31.80 72.55
N SER A 276 12.30 -32.94 73.02
CA SER A 276 11.86 -33.15 74.39
C SER A 276 12.96 -33.85 75.16
N ASP A 277 13.28 -33.29 76.34
CA ASP A 277 14.30 -33.77 77.27
C ASP A 277 13.95 -35.14 77.85
N SER A 278 14.99 -35.95 78.08
CA SER A 278 15.06 -36.98 79.11
C SER A 278 16.52 -37.17 79.51
#